data_AF-A0A7V9HEC6-F1
#
_entry.id   AF-A0A7V9HEC6-F1
#
_cell.length_a   1.000
_cell.length_b   1.000
_cell.length_c   1.000
_cell.angle_alpha   90.00
_cell.angle_beta   90.00
_cell.angle_gamma   90.00
#
_symmetry.space_group_name_H-M   'P 1'
#
loop_
_entity.id
_entity.type
_entity.pdbx_description
1 polymer ?
#
loop_
_entity_poly.entity_id
_entity_poly.type
_entity_poly.pdbx_seq_one_letter_code
_entity_poly.pdbx_strand_id
1 'polypeptide(L)'
;MAINDVAERTAIAAGTIRKSEQRYGFPVPERTASGYRRYTAQDVDVLQRVAAFRESGLSVPAAIERARVSAEPAEQPSIYGAILSSGAPVQSQQLRKRTLISISRAIEDEMLARGTSPVVVGAFQQERNYRVVQHRYRRLAQVADVAIVFADFPELRVAPDEPTEIPVSPDESIGNEWAVVVDAPGFAACLLAWEHPRSRAEEAGTADGERRFESLWTMDPEVVRRASLASAALASKVSAEIGEGMELALRDRPLAMDSPAPALTALCNRMIAYLEG
;
A
#
# COMPACT_ATOMS: atom_id res chain seq x y z
N MET A 1 -19.24 12.00 -14.22
CA MET A 1 -18.53 12.36 -15.47
C MET A 1 -19.30 11.80 -16.66
N ALA A 2 -19.24 12.50 -17.80
CA ALA A 2 -19.76 12.00 -19.06
C ALA A 2 -18.77 11.01 -19.68
N ILE A 3 -19.23 10.18 -20.62
CA ILE A 3 -18.39 9.15 -21.24
C ILE A 3 -17.19 9.72 -22.01
N ASN A 4 -17.29 10.95 -22.52
CA ASN A 4 -16.21 11.59 -23.25
C ASN A 4 -15.07 11.97 -22.29
N ASP A 5 -15.40 12.52 -21.12
CA ASP A 5 -14.42 12.83 -20.06
C ASP A 5 -13.69 11.55 -19.58
N VAL A 6 -14.44 10.45 -19.46
CA VAL A 6 -13.86 9.14 -19.11
C VAL A 6 -12.91 8.66 -20.19
N ALA A 7 -13.31 8.75 -21.46
CA ALA A 7 -12.48 8.30 -22.58
C ALA A 7 -11.15 9.06 -22.68
N GLU A 8 -11.18 10.36 -22.40
CA GLU A 8 -9.98 11.21 -22.32
C GLU A 8 -9.09 10.78 -21.16
N ARG A 9 -9.65 10.60 -19.96
CA ARG A 9 -8.88 10.24 -18.76
C ARG A 9 -8.33 8.82 -18.77
N THR A 10 -9.03 7.87 -19.38
CA THR A 10 -8.59 6.47 -19.43
C THR A 10 -7.80 6.13 -20.68
N ALA A 11 -7.72 7.04 -21.66
CA ALA A 11 -7.22 6.78 -23.02
C ALA A 11 -7.94 5.61 -23.73
N ILE A 12 -9.16 5.26 -23.31
CA ILE A 12 -9.98 4.22 -23.94
C ILE A 12 -11.08 4.91 -24.72
N ALA A 13 -11.20 4.62 -26.01
CA ALA A 13 -12.26 5.19 -26.84
C ALA A 13 -13.66 4.95 -26.23
N ALA A 14 -14.51 5.98 -26.19
CA ALA A 14 -15.87 5.91 -25.63
C ALA A 14 -16.71 4.76 -26.22
N GLY A 15 -16.52 4.46 -27.52
CA GLY A 15 -17.17 3.32 -28.18
C GLY A 15 -16.74 1.96 -27.62
N THR A 16 -15.48 1.82 -27.20
CA THR A 16 -14.94 0.61 -26.56
C THR A 16 -15.52 0.43 -25.16
N ILE A 17 -15.67 1.52 -24.40
CA ILE A 17 -16.30 1.50 -23.07
C ILE A 17 -17.76 1.03 -23.18
N ARG A 18 -18.53 1.56 -24.14
CA ARG A 18 -19.92 1.12 -24.40
C ARG A 18 -20.01 -0.36 -24.82
N LYS A 19 -19.13 -0.79 -25.72
CA LYS A 19 -19.08 -2.19 -26.16
C LYS A 19 -18.71 -3.13 -25.02
N SER A 20 -17.80 -2.70 -24.15
CA SER A 20 -17.42 -3.44 -22.95
C SER A 20 -18.60 -3.57 -21.99
N GLU A 21 -19.34 -2.49 -21.73
CA GLU A 21 -20.56 -2.51 -20.91
C GLU A 21 -21.59 -3.49 -21.47
N GLN A 22 -21.83 -3.44 -22.78
CA GLN A 22 -22.80 -4.30 -23.45
C GLN A 22 -22.38 -5.79 -23.45
N ARG A 23 -21.09 -6.08 -23.66
CA ARG A 23 -20.59 -7.44 -23.87
C ARG A 23 -20.22 -8.15 -22.57
N TYR A 24 -19.74 -7.41 -21.58
CA TYR A 24 -19.20 -7.95 -20.33
C TYR A 24 -19.88 -7.39 -19.08
N GLY A 25 -20.91 -6.53 -19.24
CA GLY A 25 -21.55 -5.86 -18.11
C GLY A 25 -20.59 -4.96 -17.33
N PHE A 26 -19.58 -4.39 -18.00
CA PHE A 26 -18.50 -3.62 -17.36
C PHE A 26 -17.99 -2.45 -18.22
N PRO A 27 -17.83 -1.23 -17.66
CA PRO A 27 -18.24 -0.80 -16.33
C PRO A 27 -19.77 -0.70 -16.19
N VAL A 28 -20.28 -0.50 -14.96
CA VAL A 28 -21.71 -0.35 -14.68
C VAL A 28 -21.99 1.10 -14.26
N PRO A 29 -22.15 2.04 -15.22
CA PRO A 29 -22.37 3.43 -14.89
C PRO A 29 -23.77 3.65 -14.29
N GLU A 30 -23.86 4.62 -13.39
CA GLU A 30 -25.15 5.14 -12.94
C GLU A 30 -25.90 5.80 -14.10
N ARG A 31 -27.23 5.85 -13.99
CA ARG A 31 -28.08 6.55 -14.96
C ARG A 31 -28.73 7.75 -14.31
N THR A 32 -28.66 8.88 -14.99
CA THR A 32 -29.40 10.08 -14.58
C THR A 32 -30.91 9.87 -14.74
N ALA A 33 -31.74 10.72 -14.13
CA ALA A 33 -33.19 10.72 -14.34
C ALA A 33 -33.59 10.87 -15.82
N SER A 34 -32.73 11.49 -16.62
CA SER A 34 -32.84 11.62 -18.08
C SER A 34 -32.27 10.45 -18.89
N GLY A 35 -31.77 9.40 -18.25
CA GLY A 35 -31.30 8.16 -18.88
C GLY A 35 -29.86 8.16 -19.39
N TYR A 36 -29.10 9.25 -19.18
CA TYR A 36 -27.68 9.33 -19.59
C TYR A 36 -26.77 8.59 -18.62
N ARG A 37 -25.68 8.02 -19.16
CA ARG A 37 -24.64 7.35 -18.37
C ARG A 37 -23.80 8.37 -17.61
N ARG A 38 -23.70 8.18 -16.31
CA ARG A 38 -22.84 8.94 -15.42
C ARG A 38 -21.81 8.01 -14.82
N TYR A 39 -20.55 8.35 -15.04
CA TYR A 39 -19.41 7.59 -14.54
C TYR A 39 -18.82 8.29 -13.32
N THR A 40 -18.37 7.50 -12.36
CA THR A 40 -17.70 7.93 -11.13
C THR A 40 -16.19 8.03 -11.35
N ALA A 41 -15.45 8.62 -10.40
CA ALA A 41 -13.98 8.60 -10.43
C ALA A 41 -13.46 7.16 -10.34
N GLN A 42 -14.10 6.33 -9.53
CA GLN A 42 -13.83 4.92 -9.44
C GLN A 42 -13.97 4.21 -10.80
N ASP A 43 -15.01 4.48 -11.58
CA ASP A 43 -15.15 3.89 -12.92
C ASP A 43 -13.94 4.17 -13.82
N VAL A 44 -13.37 5.37 -13.73
CA VAL A 44 -12.14 5.76 -14.46
C VAL A 44 -10.96 4.93 -13.98
N ASP A 45 -10.76 4.82 -12.67
CA ASP A 45 -9.62 4.09 -12.09
C ASP A 45 -9.67 2.60 -12.45
N VAL A 46 -10.85 1.98 -12.40
CA VAL A 46 -11.01 0.57 -12.79
C VAL A 46 -10.75 0.40 -14.28
N LEU A 47 -11.22 1.32 -15.13
CA LEU A 47 -10.98 1.28 -16.56
C LEU A 47 -9.48 1.42 -16.89
N GLN A 48 -8.74 2.29 -16.20
CA GLN A 48 -7.29 2.43 -16.33
C GLN A 48 -6.57 1.14 -15.93
N ARG A 49 -6.97 0.49 -14.83
CA ARG A 49 -6.42 -0.82 -14.43
C ARG A 49 -6.69 -1.90 -15.47
N VAL A 50 -7.90 -1.95 -16.03
CA VAL A 50 -8.22 -2.87 -17.13
C VAL A 50 -7.31 -2.61 -18.33
N ALA A 51 -7.05 -1.35 -18.69
CA ALA A 51 -6.13 -1.02 -19.78
C ALA A 51 -4.71 -1.53 -19.50
N ALA A 52 -4.18 -1.26 -18.30
CA ALA A 52 -2.84 -1.71 -17.90
C ALA A 52 -2.69 -3.24 -17.94
N PHE A 53 -3.68 -3.99 -17.42
CA PHE A 53 -3.65 -5.46 -17.48
C PHE A 53 -3.73 -6.00 -18.90
N ARG A 54 -4.44 -5.29 -19.79
CA ARG A 54 -4.48 -5.66 -21.21
C ARG A 54 -3.16 -5.41 -21.91
N GLU A 55 -2.46 -4.33 -21.57
CA GLU A 55 -1.10 -4.07 -22.08
C GLU A 55 -0.10 -5.12 -21.58
N SER A 56 -0.27 -5.64 -20.38
CA SER A 56 0.52 -6.77 -19.86
C SER A 56 0.10 -8.14 -20.41
N GLY A 57 -0.77 -8.19 -21.42
CA GLY A 57 -1.13 -9.42 -22.14
C GLY A 57 -2.31 -10.22 -21.56
N LEU A 58 -3.04 -9.71 -20.57
CA LEU A 58 -4.23 -10.41 -20.07
C LEU A 58 -5.39 -10.32 -21.07
N SER A 59 -6.21 -11.37 -21.09
CA SER A 59 -7.48 -11.36 -21.82
C SER A 59 -8.45 -10.35 -21.21
N VAL A 60 -9.37 -9.81 -22.01
CA VAL A 60 -10.35 -8.81 -21.53
C VAL A 60 -11.16 -9.29 -20.33
N PRO A 61 -11.70 -10.52 -20.29
CA PRO A 61 -12.41 -11.02 -19.10
C PRO A 61 -11.51 -11.10 -17.86
N ALA A 62 -10.27 -11.61 -17.99
CA ALA A 62 -9.34 -11.71 -16.86
C ALA A 62 -8.87 -10.34 -16.35
N ALA A 63 -8.67 -9.37 -17.27
CA ALA A 63 -8.35 -8.00 -16.92
C ALA A 63 -9.52 -7.31 -16.18
N ILE A 64 -10.76 -7.55 -16.62
CA ILE A 64 -11.97 -7.03 -15.94
C ILE A 64 -12.11 -7.66 -14.56
N GLU A 65 -11.97 -8.98 -14.46
CA GLU A 65 -12.05 -9.71 -13.18
C GLU A 65 -11.00 -9.18 -12.20
N ARG A 66 -9.74 -9.11 -12.63
CA ARG A 66 -8.64 -8.60 -11.80
C ARG A 66 -8.83 -7.14 -11.42
N ALA A 67 -9.27 -6.31 -12.36
CA ALA A 67 -9.54 -4.91 -12.06
C ALA A 67 -10.71 -4.73 -11.10
N ARG A 68 -11.73 -5.60 -11.13
CA ARG A 68 -12.88 -5.62 -10.21
C ARG A 68 -12.47 -6.04 -8.79
N VAL A 69 -11.55 -6.99 -8.66
CA VAL A 69 -10.95 -7.35 -7.36
C VAL A 69 -10.19 -6.14 -6.82
N SER A 70 -9.37 -5.49 -7.64
CA SER A 70 -8.71 -4.25 -7.22
C SER A 70 -9.63 -3.00 -7.24
N ALA A 71 -10.94 -3.14 -7.49
CA ALA A 71 -11.89 -2.04 -7.69
C ALA A 71 -12.70 -1.64 -6.46
N GLU A 72 -12.65 -2.38 -5.35
CA GLU A 72 -13.30 -1.88 -4.14
C GLU A 72 -12.67 -0.53 -3.77
N PRO A 73 -13.46 0.55 -3.79
CA PRO A 73 -12.92 1.90 -3.76
C PRO A 73 -12.35 2.19 -2.38
N ALA A 74 -11.10 2.63 -2.38
CA ALA A 74 -10.55 3.52 -1.38
C ALA A 74 -11.32 4.86 -1.45
N GLU A 75 -12.55 4.91 -0.92
CA GLU A 75 -13.14 6.19 -0.46
C GLU A 75 -12.41 6.71 0.80
N GLN A 76 -11.44 5.94 1.30
CA GLN A 76 -10.68 6.21 2.50
C GLN A 76 -9.18 6.24 2.19
N PRO A 77 -8.41 7.08 2.90
CA PRO A 77 -6.96 7.17 2.72
C PRO A 77 -6.31 5.80 2.99
N SER A 78 -5.31 5.47 2.21
CA SER A 78 -4.61 4.19 2.24
C SER A 78 -3.20 4.42 1.71
N ILE A 79 -2.18 3.77 2.28
CA ILE A 79 -0.80 3.97 1.82
C ILE A 79 -0.62 3.27 0.48
N TYR A 80 -1.17 2.04 0.35
CA TYR A 80 -1.12 1.24 -0.86
C TYR A 80 -1.81 1.94 -2.03
N GLY A 81 -3.04 2.43 -1.82
CA GLY A 81 -3.79 3.14 -2.85
C GLY A 81 -3.13 4.46 -3.28
N ALA A 82 -2.52 5.20 -2.34
CA ALA A 82 -1.80 6.43 -2.67
C ALA A 82 -0.63 6.20 -3.65
N ILE A 83 0.06 5.06 -3.54
CA ILE A 83 1.15 4.69 -4.45
C ILE A 83 0.62 4.22 -5.81
N LEU A 84 -0.44 3.39 -5.83
CA LEU A 84 -1.03 2.95 -7.09
C LEU A 84 -1.58 4.11 -7.92
N SER A 85 -2.23 5.08 -7.27
CA SER A 85 -2.79 6.25 -7.94
C SER A 85 -1.72 7.27 -8.37
N SER A 86 -0.47 7.14 -7.93
CA SER A 86 0.59 8.10 -8.26
C SER A 86 1.22 7.88 -9.63
N GLY A 87 0.89 6.78 -10.34
CA GLY A 87 1.52 6.41 -11.60
C GLY A 87 2.99 5.98 -11.48
N ALA A 88 3.45 5.63 -10.27
CA ALA A 88 4.80 5.11 -10.07
C ALA A 88 4.96 3.77 -10.82
N PRO A 89 6.15 3.46 -11.37
CA PRO A 89 6.41 2.23 -12.12
C PRO A 89 6.57 0.99 -11.20
N VAL A 90 5.67 0.83 -10.23
CA VAL A 90 5.64 -0.31 -9.31
C VAL A 90 4.67 -1.36 -9.81
N GLN A 91 5.11 -2.62 -9.80
CA GLN A 91 4.27 -3.75 -10.20
C GLN A 91 3.57 -4.35 -8.99
N SER A 92 2.23 -4.38 -9.04
CA SER A 92 1.42 -5.11 -8.07
C SER A 92 1.42 -6.61 -8.37
N GLN A 93 1.67 -7.43 -7.35
CA GLN A 93 1.72 -8.88 -7.43
C GLN A 93 1.04 -9.55 -6.24
N GLN A 94 0.57 -10.77 -6.43
CA GLN A 94 -0.05 -11.53 -5.34
C GLN A 94 1.03 -12.25 -4.53
N LEU A 95 1.17 -11.90 -3.25
CA LEU A 95 2.10 -12.55 -2.33
C LEU A 95 1.35 -13.26 -1.20
N ARG A 96 1.99 -14.29 -0.62
CA ARG A 96 1.48 -14.98 0.57
C ARG A 96 1.94 -14.24 1.83
N LYS A 97 1.18 -14.34 2.91
CA LYS A 97 1.53 -13.75 4.21
C LYS A 97 2.94 -14.12 4.66
N ARG A 98 3.34 -15.38 4.51
CA ARG A 98 4.71 -15.84 4.85
C ARG A 98 5.78 -15.07 4.07
N THR A 99 5.55 -14.79 2.79
CA THR A 99 6.46 -14.01 1.94
C THR A 99 6.51 -12.56 2.39
N LEU A 100 5.37 -11.96 2.77
CA LEU A 100 5.34 -10.61 3.33
C LEU A 100 6.14 -10.52 4.63
N ILE A 101 6.02 -11.51 5.51
CA ILE A 101 6.80 -11.58 6.76
C ILE A 101 8.31 -11.63 6.43
N SER A 102 8.72 -12.47 5.48
CA SER A 102 10.13 -12.58 5.08
C SER A 102 10.69 -11.25 4.53
N ILE A 103 9.92 -10.56 3.67
CA ILE A 103 10.33 -9.25 3.12
C ILE A 103 10.36 -8.18 4.21
N SER A 104 9.33 -8.13 5.06
CA SER A 104 9.24 -7.18 6.19
C SER A 104 10.45 -7.31 7.09
N ARG A 105 10.81 -8.55 7.49
CA ARG A 105 11.99 -8.82 8.31
C ARG A 105 13.28 -8.38 7.62
N ALA A 106 13.43 -8.67 6.33
CA ALA A 106 14.61 -8.27 5.58
C ALA A 106 14.81 -6.75 5.56
N ILE A 107 13.74 -5.97 5.32
CA ILE A 107 13.75 -4.49 5.36
C ILE A 107 14.12 -4.00 6.76
N GLU A 108 13.42 -4.47 7.78
CA GLU A 108 13.59 -4.03 9.16
C GLU A 108 15.00 -4.35 9.69
N ASP A 109 15.51 -5.56 9.44
CA ASP A 109 16.86 -5.91 9.87
C ASP A 109 17.91 -5.09 9.12
N GLU A 110 17.67 -4.75 7.85
CA GLU A 110 18.65 -3.99 7.05
C GLU A 110 18.74 -2.56 7.58
N MET A 111 17.59 -1.99 7.97
CA MET A 111 17.55 -0.72 8.68
C MET A 111 18.29 -0.79 10.03
N LEU A 112 18.01 -1.81 10.85
CA LEU A 112 18.69 -2.00 12.15
C LEU A 112 20.21 -2.15 12.01
N ALA A 113 20.70 -2.70 10.89
CA ALA A 113 22.13 -2.86 10.64
C ALA A 113 22.84 -1.55 10.25
N ARG A 114 22.11 -0.54 9.75
CA ARG A 114 22.67 0.72 9.25
C ARG A 114 22.84 1.78 10.32
N GLY A 115 22.03 1.76 11.37
CA GLY A 115 22.12 2.71 12.48
C GLY A 115 21.94 4.18 12.07
N THR A 116 21.29 4.45 10.94
CA THR A 116 20.86 5.81 10.57
C THR A 116 19.56 6.17 11.29
N SER A 117 19.15 7.43 11.26
CA SER A 117 17.89 7.88 11.84
C SER A 117 16.77 7.84 10.82
N PRO A 118 15.92 6.80 10.74
CA PRO A 118 14.83 6.70 9.76
C PRO A 118 13.55 7.42 10.20
N VAL A 119 12.67 7.63 9.23
CA VAL A 119 11.22 7.58 9.46
C VAL A 119 10.76 6.14 9.20
N VAL A 120 10.08 5.54 10.18
CA VAL A 120 9.59 4.15 10.12
C VAL A 120 8.08 4.12 10.28
N VAL A 121 7.41 3.41 9.39
CA VAL A 121 5.97 3.17 9.44
C VAL A 121 5.71 1.67 9.40
N GLY A 122 4.91 1.17 10.34
CA GLY A 122 4.31 -0.16 10.28
C GLY A 122 2.79 -0.08 10.19
N ALA A 123 2.15 -0.93 9.40
CA ALA A 123 0.71 -1.18 9.49
C ALA A 123 0.47 -2.69 9.62
N PHE A 124 -0.28 -3.08 10.65
CA PHE A 124 -0.40 -4.49 11.05
C PHE A 124 -1.81 -5.05 10.98
N GLN A 125 -2.77 -4.24 10.52
CA GLN A 125 -4.22 -4.48 10.57
C GLN A 125 -4.74 -4.61 12.01
N GLN A 126 -4.21 -5.57 12.78
CA GLN A 126 -4.62 -5.91 14.14
C GLN A 126 -3.47 -5.80 15.15
N GLU A 127 -3.76 -5.31 16.34
CA GLU A 127 -2.84 -5.12 17.45
C GLU A 127 -2.08 -6.42 17.74
N ARG A 128 -2.77 -7.56 17.76
CA ARG A 128 -2.14 -8.87 18.04
C ARG A 128 -1.00 -9.19 17.07
N ASN A 129 -1.08 -8.76 15.81
CA ASN A 129 -0.01 -8.97 14.82
C ASN A 129 1.19 -8.10 15.16
N TYR A 130 0.96 -6.85 15.57
CA TYR A 130 2.01 -5.94 16.01
C TYR A 130 2.70 -6.43 17.30
N ARG A 131 1.93 -6.88 18.30
CA ARG A 131 2.49 -7.30 19.61
C ARG A 131 3.53 -8.41 19.47
N VAL A 132 3.41 -9.30 18.47
CA VAL A 132 4.42 -10.34 18.16
C VAL A 132 5.77 -9.73 17.77
N VAL A 133 5.78 -8.59 17.06
CA VAL A 133 6.97 -7.93 16.55
C VAL A 133 7.32 -6.63 17.29
N GLN A 134 6.58 -6.27 18.34
CA GLN A 134 6.76 -5.01 19.08
C GLN A 134 8.22 -4.79 19.52
N HIS A 135 8.90 -5.83 19.97
CA HIS A 135 10.31 -5.75 20.39
C HIS A 135 11.24 -5.26 19.26
N ARG A 136 10.90 -5.50 17.98
CA ARG A 136 11.66 -5.02 16.82
C ARG A 136 11.39 -3.54 16.57
N TYR A 137 10.12 -3.13 16.64
CA TYR A 137 9.74 -1.73 16.46
C TYR A 137 10.22 -0.83 17.59
N ARG A 138 10.33 -1.34 18.83
CA ARG A 138 11.02 -0.64 19.91
C ARG A 138 12.49 -0.39 19.59
N ARG A 139 13.20 -1.37 19.03
CA ARG A 139 14.61 -1.17 18.59
C ARG A 139 14.73 -0.19 17.44
N LEU A 140 13.79 -0.19 16.50
CA LEU A 140 13.74 0.81 15.42
C LEU A 140 13.46 2.21 15.97
N ALA A 141 12.52 2.35 16.93
CA ALA A 141 12.18 3.63 17.55
C ALA A 141 13.35 4.27 18.30
N GLN A 142 14.26 3.47 18.87
CA GLN A 142 15.46 3.98 19.56
C GLN A 142 16.42 4.76 18.65
N VAL A 143 16.37 4.53 17.34
CA VAL A 143 17.23 5.24 16.37
C VAL A 143 16.43 6.12 15.42
N ALA A 144 15.11 5.95 15.33
CA ALA A 144 14.26 6.69 14.40
C ALA A 144 14.04 8.13 14.83
N ASP A 145 13.96 9.04 13.86
CA ASP A 145 13.43 10.39 14.10
C ASP A 145 11.92 10.33 14.31
N VAL A 146 11.25 9.40 13.61
CA VAL A 146 9.82 9.12 13.75
C VAL A 146 9.59 7.62 13.57
N ALA A 147 8.89 6.99 14.52
CA ALA A 147 8.41 5.63 14.39
C ALA A 147 6.92 5.58 14.72
N ILE A 148 6.09 5.24 13.73
CA ILE A 148 4.64 5.11 13.90
C ILE A 148 4.17 3.71 13.51
N VAL A 149 3.12 3.26 14.17
CA VAL A 149 2.51 1.95 13.92
C VAL A 149 0.99 2.11 13.85
N PHE A 150 0.38 1.63 12.78
CA PHE A 150 -1.06 1.53 12.60
C PHE A 150 -1.57 0.12 12.90
N ALA A 151 -2.59 0.01 13.74
CA ALA A 151 -3.36 -1.22 13.96
C ALA A 151 -4.72 -0.87 14.60
N ASP A 152 -5.59 -1.86 14.79
CA ASP A 152 -6.86 -1.73 15.54
C ASP A 152 -6.70 -1.46 17.05
N PHE A 153 -5.69 -0.69 17.44
CA PHE A 153 -5.47 -0.27 18.81
C PHE A 153 -6.73 0.41 19.37
N PRO A 154 -7.02 0.24 20.68
CA PRO A 154 -8.17 0.87 21.30
C PRO A 154 -8.05 2.40 21.37
N GLU A 155 -6.82 2.92 21.49
CA GLU A 155 -6.54 4.34 21.62
C GLU A 155 -5.14 4.71 21.09
N LEU A 156 -4.92 6.00 20.85
CA LEU A 156 -3.62 6.55 20.50
C LEU A 156 -2.66 6.45 21.71
N ARG A 157 -1.48 5.85 21.50
CA ARG A 157 -0.42 5.79 22.52
C ARG A 157 0.85 6.45 22.03
N VAL A 158 1.30 7.47 22.77
CA VAL A 158 2.59 8.14 22.56
C VAL A 158 3.44 7.91 23.80
N ALA A 159 4.65 7.39 23.64
CA ALA A 159 5.60 7.20 24.73
C ALA A 159 7.04 7.46 24.25
N PRO A 160 7.93 7.99 25.12
CA PRO A 160 9.33 8.19 24.77
C PRO A 160 10.01 6.88 24.37
N ASP A 161 10.87 6.93 23.35
CA ASP A 161 11.63 5.79 22.82
C ASP A 161 10.78 4.58 22.42
N GLU A 162 9.46 4.75 22.29
CA GLU A 162 8.53 3.76 21.79
C GLU A 162 7.88 4.25 20.49
N PRO A 163 7.55 3.33 19.57
CA PRO A 163 6.76 3.69 18.41
C PRO A 163 5.40 4.24 18.84
N THR A 164 4.95 5.30 18.18
CA THR A 164 3.61 5.86 18.38
C THR A 164 2.58 4.89 17.81
N GLU A 165 1.68 4.40 18.65
CA GLU A 165 0.62 3.45 18.27
C GLU A 165 -0.62 4.25 17.87
N ILE A 166 -0.93 4.26 16.57
CA ILE A 166 -2.03 5.03 15.98
C ILE A 166 -3.21 4.09 15.69
N PRO A 167 -4.38 4.29 16.30
CA PRO A 167 -5.55 3.46 16.07
C PRO A 167 -6.09 3.66 14.65
N VAL A 168 -6.46 2.55 14.01
CA VAL A 168 -7.21 2.53 12.73
C VAL A 168 -8.42 1.63 12.85
N SER A 169 -9.51 1.96 12.15
CA SER A 169 -10.69 1.10 12.13
C SER A 169 -10.56 0.03 11.04
N PRO A 170 -11.02 -1.22 11.30
CA PRO A 170 -11.03 -2.29 10.29
C PRO A 170 -11.94 -1.99 9.10
N ASP A 171 -12.89 -1.05 9.26
CA ASP A 171 -13.77 -0.57 8.19
C ASP A 171 -13.06 0.45 7.28
N GLU A 172 -11.84 0.87 7.64
CA GLU A 172 -11.00 1.75 6.84
C GLU A 172 -10.08 0.99 5.90
N SER A 173 -9.69 1.62 4.79
CA SER A 173 -8.79 1.01 3.82
C SER A 173 -7.46 0.61 4.46
N ILE A 174 -6.88 1.50 5.29
CA ILE A 174 -5.66 1.24 6.07
C ILE A 174 -5.83 0.09 7.08
N GLY A 175 -7.04 -0.17 7.58
CA GLY A 175 -7.34 -1.28 8.48
C GLY A 175 -7.17 -2.67 7.82
N ASN A 176 -7.12 -2.71 6.50
CA ASN A 176 -6.88 -3.92 5.71
C ASN A 176 -5.48 -3.95 5.08
N GLU A 177 -4.61 -2.97 5.40
CA GLU A 177 -3.25 -2.89 4.87
C GLU A 177 -2.21 -3.51 5.82
N TRP A 178 -1.22 -4.12 5.19
CA TRP A 178 0.08 -4.42 5.78
C TRP A 178 1.10 -3.48 5.16
N ALA A 179 1.82 -2.72 5.98
CA ALA A 179 2.85 -1.81 5.51
C ALA A 179 4.12 -1.92 6.35
N VAL A 180 5.26 -1.88 5.69
CA VAL A 180 6.57 -1.61 6.30
C VAL A 180 7.24 -0.57 5.41
N VAL A 181 7.43 0.64 5.92
CA VAL A 181 8.08 1.74 5.21
C VAL A 181 9.28 2.19 6.04
N VAL A 182 10.44 2.27 5.39
CA VAL A 182 11.67 2.81 5.97
C VAL A 182 12.22 3.87 5.02
N ASP A 183 12.22 5.12 5.49
CA ASP A 183 12.76 6.28 4.78
C ASP A 183 13.95 6.84 5.58
N ALA A 184 15.16 6.45 5.18
CA ALA A 184 16.40 6.82 5.86
C ALA A 184 17.42 7.43 4.87
N PRO A 185 18.36 8.25 5.34
CA PRO A 185 19.44 8.74 4.50
C PRO A 185 20.27 7.52 4.07
N GLY A 186 20.37 7.28 2.76
CA GLY A 186 21.12 6.15 2.20
C GLY A 186 20.45 4.77 2.31
N PHE A 187 19.20 4.68 2.79
CA PHE A 187 18.40 3.46 2.69
C PHE A 187 16.90 3.78 2.64
N ALA A 188 16.26 3.42 1.54
CA ALA A 188 14.83 3.55 1.36
C ALA A 188 14.27 2.20 0.90
N ALA A 189 13.26 1.71 1.60
CA ALA A 189 12.54 0.52 1.18
C ALA A 189 11.11 0.56 1.72
N CYS A 190 10.15 0.11 0.91
CA CYS A 190 8.80 -0.12 1.39
C CYS A 190 8.24 -1.43 0.86
N LEU A 191 7.47 -2.11 1.70
CA LEU A 191 6.55 -3.18 1.36
C LEU A 191 5.15 -2.69 1.71
N LEU A 192 4.27 -2.63 0.72
CA LEU A 192 2.86 -2.30 0.90
C LEU A 192 2.03 -3.46 0.39
N ALA A 193 1.08 -3.89 1.19
CA ALA A 193 0.20 -4.99 0.86
C ALA A 193 -1.21 -4.69 1.35
N TRP A 194 -2.19 -5.09 0.56
CA TRP A 194 -3.60 -4.95 0.86
C TRP A 194 -4.27 -6.31 0.79
N GLU A 195 -5.09 -6.59 1.80
CA GLU A 195 -5.90 -7.79 1.84
C GLU A 195 -7.33 -7.47 1.42
N HIS A 196 -7.79 -8.13 0.36
CA HIS A 196 -9.15 -7.91 -0.11
C HIS A 196 -10.16 -8.50 0.90
N PRO A 197 -11.17 -7.72 1.35
CA PRO A 197 -12.18 -8.19 2.32
C PRO A 197 -12.89 -9.48 1.89
N ARG A 198 -13.25 -9.60 0.61
CA ARG A 198 -13.78 -10.85 0.03
C ARG A 198 -12.83 -12.04 0.09
N SER A 199 -11.54 -11.85 -0.22
CA SER A 199 -10.55 -12.93 -0.10
C SER A 199 -10.43 -13.43 1.33
N ARG A 200 -10.53 -12.54 2.33
CA ARG A 200 -10.54 -12.92 3.75
C ARG A 200 -11.73 -13.82 4.11
N ALA A 201 -12.90 -13.62 3.50
CA ALA A 201 -14.08 -14.44 3.70
C ALA A 201 -14.02 -15.78 2.93
N GLU A 202 -13.50 -15.76 1.71
CA GLU A 202 -13.33 -16.95 0.85
C GLU A 202 -12.22 -17.88 1.36
N GLU A 203 -11.20 -17.33 2.01
CA GLU A 203 -10.07 -18.07 2.60
C GLU A 203 -10.32 -18.49 4.06
N ALA A 204 -11.58 -18.47 4.52
CA ALA A 204 -11.97 -18.95 5.85
C ALA A 204 -11.64 -20.45 5.99
N GLY A 205 -10.51 -20.76 6.66
CA GLY A 205 -10.00 -22.12 6.84
C GLY A 205 -8.61 -22.37 6.21
N THR A 206 -8.10 -21.43 5.43
CA THR A 206 -6.71 -21.44 4.94
C THR A 206 -5.75 -21.21 6.11
N ALA A 207 -4.61 -21.91 6.13
CA ALA A 207 -3.56 -21.65 7.11
C ALA A 207 -3.13 -20.17 7.03
N ASP A 208 -2.98 -19.49 8.16
CA ASP A 208 -2.78 -18.03 8.20
C ASP A 208 -1.58 -17.55 7.36
N GLY A 209 -0.51 -18.35 7.27
CA GLY A 209 0.67 -18.05 6.45
C GLY A 209 0.44 -18.11 4.93
N GLU A 210 -0.61 -18.79 4.48
CA GLU A 210 -0.95 -19.02 3.08
C GLU A 210 -1.94 -17.99 2.53
N ARG A 211 -2.49 -17.12 3.39
CA ARG A 211 -3.36 -16.00 3.00
C ARG A 211 -2.68 -15.11 1.97
N ARG A 212 -3.45 -14.62 1.00
CA ARG A 212 -2.93 -13.89 -0.15
C ARG A 212 -3.23 -12.40 -0.06
N PHE A 213 -2.23 -11.60 -0.43
CA PHE A 213 -2.27 -10.14 -0.36
C PHE A 213 -1.86 -9.55 -1.70
N GLU A 214 -2.59 -8.54 -2.16
CA GLU A 214 -2.17 -7.74 -3.29
C GLU A 214 -1.04 -6.83 -2.81
N SER A 215 0.16 -6.98 -3.37
CA SER A 215 1.38 -6.47 -2.74
C SER A 215 2.30 -5.81 -3.76
N LEU A 216 2.98 -4.76 -3.31
CA LEU A 216 4.09 -4.14 -4.03
C LEU A 216 5.24 -3.91 -3.05
N TRP A 217 6.46 -3.95 -3.55
CA TRP A 217 7.63 -3.55 -2.79
C TRP A 217 8.58 -2.80 -3.72
N THR A 218 9.33 -1.86 -3.16
CA THR A 218 10.31 -1.08 -3.91
C THR A 218 11.38 -0.51 -2.99
N MET A 219 12.53 -0.19 -3.58
CA MET A 219 13.62 0.57 -2.95
C MET A 219 13.79 1.94 -3.60
N ASP A 220 12.87 2.33 -4.49
CA ASP A 220 12.86 3.65 -5.12
C ASP A 220 12.61 4.73 -4.03
N PRO A 221 13.59 5.61 -3.76
CA PRO A 221 13.49 6.61 -2.71
C PRO A 221 12.30 7.56 -2.88
N GLU A 222 11.90 7.88 -4.11
CA GLU A 222 10.78 8.78 -4.37
C GLU A 222 9.44 8.12 -4.05
N VAL A 223 9.30 6.84 -4.38
CA VAL A 223 8.10 6.07 -4.05
C VAL A 223 8.00 5.86 -2.55
N VAL A 224 9.12 5.55 -1.89
CA VAL A 224 9.18 5.40 -0.43
C VAL A 224 8.82 6.73 0.25
N ARG A 225 9.37 7.86 -0.20
CA ARG A 225 9.01 9.19 0.32
C ARG A 225 7.52 9.47 0.19
N ARG A 226 6.91 9.10 -0.94
CA ARG A 226 5.46 9.24 -1.14
C ARG A 226 4.66 8.37 -0.17
N ALA A 227 5.10 7.14 0.10
CA ALA A 227 4.46 6.27 1.08
C ALA A 227 4.56 6.84 2.51
N SER A 228 5.72 7.40 2.87
CA SER A 228 5.92 8.11 4.14
C SER A 228 4.99 9.32 4.28
N LEU A 229 4.85 10.15 3.24
CA LEU A 229 3.94 11.29 3.24
C LEU A 229 2.46 10.87 3.32
N ALA A 230 2.07 9.80 2.62
CA ALA A 230 0.72 9.24 2.74
C ALA A 230 0.42 8.74 4.16
N SER A 231 1.43 8.16 4.81
CA SER A 231 1.35 7.73 6.22
C SER A 231 1.23 8.91 7.18
N ALA A 232 1.96 10.01 6.92
CA ALA A 232 1.83 11.24 7.70
C ALA A 232 0.41 11.83 7.58
N ALA A 233 -0.15 11.87 6.37
CA ALA A 233 -1.51 12.33 6.13
C ALA A 233 -2.57 11.45 6.83
N LEU A 234 -2.32 10.14 6.94
CA LEU A 234 -3.15 9.21 7.73
C LEU A 234 -3.05 9.52 9.23
N ALA A 235 -1.83 9.69 9.74
CA ALA A 235 -1.59 10.05 11.14
C ALA A 235 -2.27 11.37 11.52
N SER A 236 -2.23 12.38 10.64
CA SER A 236 -2.88 13.68 10.83
C SER A 236 -4.38 13.60 11.09
N LYS A 237 -5.06 12.54 10.62
CA LYS A 237 -6.50 12.34 10.86
C LYS A 237 -6.81 11.97 12.31
N VAL A 238 -5.88 11.30 12.97
CA VAL A 238 -5.99 10.91 14.38
C VAL A 238 -5.39 11.99 15.28
N SER A 239 -4.23 12.53 14.89
CA SER A 239 -3.56 13.63 15.57
C SER A 239 -2.76 14.47 14.58
N ALA A 240 -3.18 15.72 14.40
CA ALA A 240 -2.49 16.68 13.53
C ALA A 240 -1.03 16.87 13.94
N GLU A 241 -0.73 16.91 15.24
CA GLU A 241 0.63 17.08 15.77
C GLU A 241 1.58 15.96 15.31
N ILE A 242 1.13 14.70 15.34
CA ILE A 242 1.94 13.56 14.92
C ILE A 242 2.21 13.61 13.41
N GLY A 243 1.17 13.87 12.62
CA GLY A 243 1.32 13.93 11.18
C GLY A 243 2.17 15.12 10.72
N GLU A 244 1.98 16.31 11.28
CA GLU A 244 2.81 17.49 11.02
C GLU A 244 4.27 17.27 11.44
N GLY A 245 4.50 16.63 12.60
CA GLY A 245 5.84 16.26 13.05
C GLY A 245 6.54 15.30 12.09
N MET A 246 5.81 14.32 11.56
CA MET A 246 6.31 13.39 10.55
C MET A 246 6.61 14.09 9.22
N GLU A 247 5.72 14.96 8.73
CA GLU A 247 5.96 15.74 7.51
C GLU A 247 7.19 16.64 7.63
N LEU A 248 7.38 17.27 8.79
CA LEU A 248 8.56 18.09 9.06
C LEU A 248 9.85 17.25 9.02
N ALA A 249 9.85 16.08 9.69
CA ALA A 249 10.99 15.15 9.66
C ALA A 249 11.31 14.64 8.24
N LEU A 250 10.31 14.53 7.36
CA LEU A 250 10.50 14.15 5.97
C LEU A 250 10.99 15.31 5.10
N ARG A 251 10.55 16.54 5.36
CA ARG A 251 10.91 17.73 4.55
C ARG A 251 12.42 17.99 4.54
N ASP A 252 13.06 17.86 5.69
CA ASP A 252 14.49 18.15 5.86
C ASP A 252 15.38 16.94 5.55
N ARG A 253 14.78 15.78 5.31
CA ARG A 253 15.50 14.52 5.08
C ARG A 253 15.93 14.36 3.62
N PRO A 254 17.23 14.15 3.35
CA PRO A 254 17.70 13.84 2.00
C PRO A 254 17.16 12.47 1.55
N LEU A 255 16.84 12.36 0.26
CA LEU A 255 16.52 11.06 -0.34
C LEU A 255 17.74 10.13 -0.27
N ALA A 256 17.49 8.83 -0.16
CA ALA A 256 18.55 7.85 -0.28
C ALA A 256 19.19 7.95 -1.68
N MET A 257 20.49 8.28 -1.76
CA MET A 257 21.19 8.39 -3.05
C MET A 257 21.59 7.04 -3.64
N ASP A 258 21.71 7.01 -4.98
CA ASP A 258 21.84 5.88 -5.92
C ASP A 258 23.10 5.00 -5.81
N SER A 259 23.50 4.54 -4.62
CA SER A 259 24.34 3.34 -4.50
C SER A 259 23.56 2.18 -3.87
N PRO A 260 22.47 1.71 -4.51
CA PRO A 260 21.63 0.65 -3.96
C PRO A 260 22.31 -0.72 -4.01
N ALA A 261 23.40 -0.93 -4.76
CA ALA A 261 23.89 -2.29 -5.04
C ALA A 261 24.22 -3.12 -3.77
N PRO A 262 24.94 -2.60 -2.75
CA PRO A 262 25.15 -3.34 -1.51
C PRO A 262 23.86 -3.53 -0.70
N ALA A 263 23.00 -2.50 -0.66
CA ALA A 263 21.72 -2.53 0.07
C ALA A 263 20.74 -3.53 -0.53
N LEU A 264 20.59 -3.51 -1.85
CA LEU A 264 19.75 -4.41 -2.65
C LEU A 264 20.25 -5.85 -2.53
N THR A 265 21.57 -6.06 -2.63
CA THR A 265 22.15 -7.40 -2.47
C THR A 265 21.92 -7.93 -1.05
N ALA A 266 22.14 -7.12 -0.01
CA ALA A 266 21.89 -7.51 1.37
C ALA A 266 20.41 -7.83 1.62
N LEU A 267 19.50 -6.99 1.11
CA LEU A 267 18.06 -7.19 1.21
C LEU A 267 17.61 -8.47 0.49
N CYS A 268 18.04 -8.67 -0.75
CA CYS A 268 17.72 -9.88 -1.53
C CYS A 268 18.24 -11.15 -0.84
N ASN A 269 19.48 -11.14 -0.33
CA ASN A 269 20.04 -12.28 0.38
C ASN A 269 19.24 -12.62 1.65
N ARG A 270 18.79 -11.62 2.41
CA ARG A 270 17.93 -11.81 3.58
C ARG A 270 16.55 -12.33 3.21
N MET A 271 15.95 -11.78 2.15
CA MET A 271 14.67 -12.28 1.63
C MET A 271 14.76 -13.75 1.27
N ILE A 272 15.81 -14.17 0.55
CA ILE A 272 16.02 -15.58 0.18
C ILE A 272 16.20 -16.44 1.44
N ALA A 273 17.04 -16.01 2.39
CA ALA A 273 17.27 -16.75 3.63
C ALA A 273 15.97 -16.95 4.45
N TYR A 274 15.08 -15.96 4.47
CA TYR A 274 13.78 -16.04 5.14
C TYR A 274 12.70 -16.76 4.35
N LEU A 275 12.90 -17.01 3.06
CA LEU A 275 11.95 -17.81 2.26
C LEU A 275 12.26 -19.30 2.34
N GLU A 276 13.52 -19.67 2.57
CA GLU A 276 13.99 -21.05 2.69
C GLU A 276 13.97 -21.61 4.12
N GLY A 277 13.87 -20.74 5.14
CA GLY A 277 13.84 -21.10 6.56
C GLY A 277 12.44 -21.14 7.15
#